data_AF-A0A813F1D8-F1
#
_entry.id   AF-A0A813F1D8-F1
#
_cell.length_a   1.000
_cell.length_b   1.000
_cell.length_c   1.000
_cell.angle_alpha   90.00
_cell.angle_beta   90.00
_cell.angle_gamma   90.00
#
_symmetry.space_group_name_H-M   'P 1'
#
loop_
_entity.id
_entity.type
_entity.pdbx_description
1 polymer ?
#
loop_
_entity_poly.entity_id
_entity_poly.type
_entity_poly.pdbx_seq_one_letter_code
_entity_poly.pdbx_strand_id
1 'polypeptide(L)'
;MAPLPDSFSYAEWNATYNRLSFGVAAMGSATIFFWLQPPNVTKNYRTALTIIGIVTLIATYHYIRIFNSWSEAFTVSSKDGGDYTVQLTGSPFNDGYRYVDWLLTVPLLLIELILVMKLPQAETVSLSTKLGLASTLMVALGYPGEIQEDLSVRWFWRRLSMIPFCYVVFTLTVGLTEATSKQPSSCCRMMRPMGPTITRSGRA
;
A
#
# COMPACT_ATOMS: atom_id res chain seq x y z
N MET A 1 17.63 5.12 11.55
CA MET A 1 17.20 3.85 10.94
C MET A 1 17.34 2.83 12.04
N ALA A 2 16.24 2.23 12.48
CA ALA A 2 16.32 1.32 13.61
C ALA A 2 17.23 0.13 13.23
N PRO A 3 18.17 -0.28 14.10
CA PRO A 3 19.05 -1.40 13.80
C PRO A 3 18.24 -2.68 13.61
N LEU A 4 18.67 -3.50 12.64
CA LEU A 4 18.14 -4.85 12.50
C LEU A 4 18.55 -5.69 13.73
N PRO A 5 17.72 -6.64 14.18
CA PRO A 5 18.11 -7.59 15.21
C PRO A 5 19.40 -8.33 14.84
N ASP A 6 20.30 -8.54 15.81
CA ASP A 6 21.62 -9.13 15.58
C ASP A 6 21.58 -10.63 15.23
N SER A 7 20.45 -11.31 15.47
CA SER A 7 20.29 -12.75 15.23
C SER A 7 19.08 -13.04 14.34
N PHE A 8 19.34 -13.45 13.09
CA PHE A 8 18.33 -13.99 12.19
C PHE A 8 18.59 -15.48 11.94
N SER A 9 17.56 -16.31 12.05
CA SER A 9 17.61 -17.68 11.54
C SER A 9 17.53 -17.69 10.01
N TYR A 10 18.05 -18.76 9.38
CA TYR A 10 17.90 -18.94 7.94
C TYR A 10 16.43 -18.97 7.50
N ALA A 11 15.54 -19.55 8.31
CA ALA A 11 14.12 -19.61 8.01
C ALA A 11 13.47 -18.22 7.98
N GLU A 12 13.80 -17.34 8.94
CA GLU A 12 13.30 -15.95 8.97
C GLU A 12 13.83 -15.15 7.79
N TRP A 13 15.13 -15.29 7.49
CA TRP A 13 15.74 -14.61 6.35
C TRP A 13 15.09 -15.06 5.03
N ASN A 14 14.97 -16.38 4.82
CA ASN A 14 14.40 -16.96 3.61
C ASN A 14 12.91 -16.63 3.47
N ALA A 15 12.17 -16.57 4.57
CA ALA A 15 10.76 -16.16 4.54
C ALA A 15 10.61 -14.71 4.06
N THR A 16 11.42 -13.78 4.56
CA THR A 16 11.39 -12.37 4.12
C THR A 16 11.87 -12.24 2.68
N TYR A 17 12.95 -12.93 2.31
CA TYR A 17 13.47 -12.96 0.93
C TYR A 17 12.39 -13.39 -0.07
N ASN A 18 11.71 -14.51 0.20
CA ASN A 18 10.67 -15.03 -0.69
C ASN A 18 9.42 -14.13 -0.74
N ARG A 19 9.04 -13.48 0.37
CA ARG A 19 7.94 -12.50 0.38
C ARG A 19 8.26 -11.28 -0.47
N LEU A 20 9.48 -10.77 -0.39
CA LEU A 20 9.92 -9.64 -1.20
C LEU A 20 9.97 -10.01 -2.69
N SER A 21 10.50 -11.19 -3.03
CA SER A 21 10.50 -11.74 -4.39
C SER A 21 9.08 -11.91 -4.94
N PHE A 22 8.17 -12.48 -4.14
CA PHE A 22 6.75 -12.57 -4.47
C PHE A 22 6.14 -11.19 -4.73
N GLY A 23 6.47 -10.19 -3.91
CA GLY A 23 6.03 -8.81 -4.10
C GLY A 23 6.47 -8.21 -5.46
N VAL A 24 7.72 -8.45 -5.87
CA VAL A 24 8.21 -8.05 -7.20
C VAL A 24 7.40 -8.71 -8.31
N ALA A 25 7.24 -10.03 -8.24
CA ALA A 25 6.52 -10.79 -9.26
C ALA A 25 5.05 -10.35 -9.36
N ALA A 26 4.36 -10.24 -8.22
CA ALA A 26 2.95 -9.88 -8.16
C ALA A 26 2.70 -8.46 -8.73
N MET A 27 3.48 -7.47 -8.32
CA MET A 27 3.33 -6.09 -8.79
C MET A 27 3.70 -5.95 -10.27
N GLY A 28 4.75 -6.64 -10.72
CA GLY A 28 5.18 -6.62 -12.11
C GLY A 28 4.13 -7.24 -13.04
N SER A 29 3.59 -8.41 -12.66
CA SER A 29 2.51 -9.06 -13.41
C SER A 29 1.22 -8.22 -13.41
N ALA A 30 0.86 -7.60 -12.28
CA ALA A 30 -0.31 -6.73 -12.21
C ALA A 30 -0.17 -5.50 -13.11
N THR A 31 1.03 -4.93 -13.22
CA THR A 31 1.32 -3.80 -14.13
C THR A 31 1.01 -4.17 -15.57
N ILE A 32 1.54 -5.31 -16.04
CA ILE A 32 1.30 -5.81 -17.39
C ILE A 32 -0.19 -6.03 -17.60
N PHE A 33 -0.86 -6.68 -16.64
CA PHE A 33 -2.30 -6.92 -16.72
C PHE A 33 -3.09 -5.61 -16.88
N PHE A 34 -2.92 -4.64 -15.98
CA PHE A 34 -3.72 -3.41 -16.02
C PHE A 34 -3.50 -2.58 -17.29
N TRP A 35 -2.29 -2.56 -17.85
CA TRP A 35 -2.02 -1.85 -19.10
C TRP A 35 -2.51 -2.57 -20.36
N LEU A 36 -2.79 -3.88 -20.30
CA LEU A 36 -3.43 -4.62 -21.39
C LEU A 36 -4.96 -4.51 -21.37
N GLN A 37 -5.55 -4.13 -20.24
CA GLN A 37 -7.00 -4.06 -20.07
C GLN A 37 -7.76 -2.80 -20.57
N PRO A 38 -7.15 -1.67 -21.02
CA PRO A 38 -7.92 -0.52 -21.51
C PRO A 38 -8.95 -0.82 -22.62
N PRO A 39 -8.72 -1.73 -23.58
CA PRO A 39 -9.72 -2.12 -24.58
C PRO A 39 -10.98 -2.78 -23.97
N ASN A 40 -10.83 -3.43 -22.81
CA ASN A 40 -11.87 -4.21 -22.14
C ASN A 40 -12.75 -3.36 -21.20
N VAL A 41 -12.50 -2.06 -21.08
CA VAL A 41 -13.28 -1.14 -20.25
C VAL A 41 -13.79 0.08 -21.03
N THR A 42 -14.90 0.65 -20.57
CA THR A 42 -15.45 1.88 -21.17
C THR A 42 -14.47 3.05 -20.99
N LYS A 43 -14.50 4.01 -21.92
CA LYS A 43 -13.54 5.14 -21.97
C LYS A 43 -13.40 5.87 -20.64
N ASN A 44 -14.48 6.00 -19.88
CA ASN A 44 -14.51 6.73 -18.61
C ASN A 44 -13.69 6.07 -17.49
N TYR A 45 -13.39 4.76 -17.58
CA TYR A 45 -12.61 4.03 -16.58
C TYR A 45 -11.15 3.82 -16.97
N ARG A 46 -10.78 4.13 -18.23
CA ARG A 46 -9.42 3.87 -18.74
C ARG A 46 -8.37 4.64 -17.97
N THR A 47 -8.63 5.90 -17.61
CA THR A 47 -7.70 6.71 -16.84
C THR A 47 -7.42 6.11 -15.46
N ALA A 48 -8.47 5.67 -14.74
CA ALA A 48 -8.30 4.97 -13.47
C ALA A 48 -7.45 3.69 -13.65
N LEU A 49 -7.77 2.88 -14.67
CA LEU A 49 -7.04 1.66 -14.98
C LEU A 49 -5.55 1.90 -15.35
N THR A 50 -5.26 3.01 -16.03
CA THR A 50 -3.88 3.40 -16.33
C THR A 50 -3.14 3.84 -15.06
N ILE A 51 -3.81 4.56 -14.15
CA ILE A 51 -3.23 5.00 -12.87
C ILE A 51 -2.87 3.79 -12.00
N ILE A 52 -3.73 2.78 -11.87
CA ILE A 52 -3.38 1.59 -11.09
C ILE A 52 -2.18 0.84 -11.70
N GLY A 53 -2.07 0.78 -13.03
CA GLY A 53 -0.88 0.22 -13.68
C GLY A 53 0.40 1.01 -13.37
N ILE A 54 0.32 2.35 -13.27
CA ILE A 54 1.45 3.18 -12.82
C ILE A 54 1.77 2.90 -11.35
N VAL A 55 0.77 2.77 -10.49
CA VAL A 55 0.95 2.43 -9.06
C VAL A 55 1.67 1.10 -8.91
N THR A 56 1.23 0.05 -9.62
CA THR A 56 1.89 -1.26 -9.55
C THR A 56 3.30 -1.23 -10.14
N LEU A 57 3.57 -0.40 -11.15
CA LEU A 57 4.92 -0.22 -11.69
C LEU A 57 5.85 0.42 -10.64
N ILE A 58 5.39 1.50 -9.99
CA ILE A 58 6.14 2.19 -8.92
C ILE A 58 6.42 1.20 -7.79
N ALA A 59 5.41 0.42 -7.38
CA ALA A 59 5.56 -0.60 -6.36
C ALA A 59 6.56 -1.69 -6.79
N THR A 60 6.52 -2.16 -8.04
CA THR A 60 7.48 -3.15 -8.58
C THR A 60 8.92 -2.65 -8.45
N TYR A 61 9.17 -1.40 -8.88
CA TYR A 61 10.48 -0.77 -8.75
C TYR A 61 10.95 -0.73 -7.29
N HIS A 62 10.09 -0.27 -6.37
CA HIS A 62 10.47 -0.18 -4.96
C HIS A 62 10.66 -1.56 -4.32
N TYR A 63 9.86 -2.56 -4.68
CA TYR A 63 10.07 -3.93 -4.21
C TYR A 63 11.41 -4.51 -4.70
N ILE A 64 11.86 -4.20 -5.93
CA ILE A 64 13.20 -4.56 -6.40
C ILE A 64 14.27 -3.89 -5.53
N ARG A 65 14.12 -2.58 -5.24
CA ARG A 65 15.08 -1.85 -4.38
C ARG A 65 15.13 -2.39 -2.95
N ILE A 66 13.98 -2.72 -2.38
CA ILE A 66 13.87 -3.30 -1.04
C ILE A 66 14.46 -4.71 -1.01
N PHE A 67 14.18 -5.53 -2.03
CA PHE A 67 14.75 -6.86 -2.17
C PHE A 67 16.27 -6.85 -2.26
N ASN A 68 16.84 -5.93 -3.05
CA ASN A 68 18.28 -5.74 -3.14
C ASN A 68 18.85 -5.28 -1.80
N SER A 69 18.23 -4.28 -1.16
CA SER A 69 18.66 -3.79 0.16
C SER A 69 18.60 -4.88 1.24
N TRP A 70 17.59 -5.76 1.20
CA TRP A 70 17.50 -6.93 2.08
C TRP A 70 18.64 -7.91 1.80
N SER A 71 18.89 -8.23 0.55
CA SER A 71 19.95 -9.17 0.16
C SER A 71 21.35 -8.65 0.49
N GLU A 72 21.56 -7.34 0.38
CA GLU A 72 22.84 -6.67 0.69
C GLU A 72 23.08 -6.51 2.20
N ALA A 73 22.03 -6.48 3.03
CA ALA A 73 22.14 -6.35 4.48
C ALA A 73 22.62 -7.64 5.18
N PHE A 74 22.53 -8.80 4.50
CA PHE A 74 22.88 -10.10 5.08
C PHE A 74 23.85 -10.89 4.19
N THR A 75 24.80 -11.58 4.83
CA THR A 75 25.56 -12.66 4.21
C THR A 75 24.98 -13.99 4.67
N VAL A 76 24.61 -14.84 3.71
CA VAL A 76 24.14 -16.21 3.98
C VAL A 76 25.22 -17.18 3.51
N SER A 77 25.73 -17.99 4.44
CA SER A 77 26.79 -18.96 4.15
C SER A 77 26.50 -20.30 4.81
N SER A 78 26.85 -21.39 4.13
CA SER A 78 26.83 -22.75 4.68
C SER A 78 28.28 -23.22 4.80
N LYS A 79 28.65 -23.79 5.95
CA LYS A 79 29.90 -24.52 6.10
C LYS A 79 29.62 -26.00 5.80
N ASP A 80 30.36 -26.56 4.86
CA ASP A 80 30.44 -28.00 4.57
C ASP A 80 29.10 -28.70 4.27
N GLY A 81 28.14 -27.98 3.66
CA GLY A 81 26.83 -28.53 3.30
C GLY A 81 25.87 -28.71 4.49
N GLY A 82 26.23 -28.18 5.66
CA GLY A 82 25.37 -28.09 6.84
C GLY A 82 24.44 -26.87 6.81
N ASP A 83 23.88 -26.54 7.99
CA ASP A 83 22.92 -25.46 8.15
C ASP A 83 23.45 -24.09 7.66
N TYR A 84 22.55 -23.32 7.04
CA TYR A 84 22.84 -21.96 6.63
C TYR A 84 22.93 -21.03 7.84
N THR A 85 24.01 -20.26 7.89
CA THR A 85 24.20 -19.17 8.85
C THR A 85 23.92 -17.84 8.18
N VAL A 86 23.22 -16.95 8.88
CA VAL A 86 22.87 -15.60 8.42
C VAL A 86 23.59 -14.60 9.31
N GLN A 87 24.34 -13.69 8.71
CA GLN A 87 25.11 -12.67 9.41
C GLN A 87 24.83 -11.29 8.80
N LEU A 88 24.80 -10.24 9.62
CA LEU A 88 24.70 -8.86 9.13
C LEU A 88 26.00 -8.46 8.43
N THR A 89 25.90 -7.81 7.26
CA THR A 89 27.06 -7.30 6.52
C THR A 89 27.59 -5.97 7.06
N GLY A 90 26.77 -5.27 7.85
CA GLY A 90 27.00 -3.87 8.22
C GLY A 90 26.36 -2.86 7.26
N SER A 91 25.89 -3.30 6.09
CA SER A 91 25.08 -2.46 5.20
C SER A 91 23.66 -2.30 5.77
N PRO A 92 23.15 -1.07 5.92
CA PRO A 92 21.83 -0.85 6.50
C PRO A 92 20.72 -1.26 5.53
N PHE A 93 19.68 -1.92 6.05
CA PHE A 93 18.44 -2.16 5.30
C PHE A 93 17.60 -0.87 5.22
N ASN A 94 17.21 -0.44 4.02
CA ASN A 94 16.61 0.88 3.81
C ASN A 94 15.06 0.88 3.80
N ASP A 95 14.46 1.08 4.98
CA ASP A 95 13.03 1.33 5.21
C ASP A 95 12.46 2.53 4.42
N GLY A 96 13.31 3.48 4.03
CA GLY A 96 12.90 4.68 3.29
C GLY A 96 12.29 4.37 1.93
N TYR A 97 12.71 3.28 1.27
CA TYR A 97 12.12 2.88 -0.01
C TYR A 97 10.61 2.65 0.09
N ARG A 98 10.13 2.09 1.21
CA ARG A 98 8.70 1.84 1.41
C ARG A 98 7.92 3.12 1.64
N TYR A 99 8.48 4.08 2.38
CA TYR A 99 7.80 5.35 2.62
C TYR A 99 7.76 6.23 1.38
N VAL A 100 8.80 6.21 0.54
CA VAL A 100 8.78 6.91 -0.76
C VAL A 100 7.77 6.25 -1.72
N ASP A 101 7.72 4.92 -1.75
CA ASP A 101 6.69 4.17 -2.47
C ASP A 101 5.28 4.61 -2.05
N TRP A 102 5.00 4.64 -0.74
CA TRP A 102 3.70 5.07 -0.21
C TRP A 102 3.37 6.54 -0.48
N LEU A 103 4.36 7.42 -0.41
CA LEU A 103 4.17 8.85 -0.68
C LEU A 103 3.67 9.09 -2.12
N LEU A 104 4.07 8.23 -3.06
CA LEU A 104 3.63 8.28 -4.45
C LEU A 104 2.34 7.49 -4.67
N THR A 105 2.27 6.26 -4.15
CA THR A 105 1.21 5.30 -4.49
C THR A 105 -0.09 5.53 -3.71
N VAL A 106 -0.03 5.91 -2.42
CA VAL A 106 -1.25 6.09 -1.61
C VAL A 106 -2.12 7.22 -2.17
N PRO A 107 -1.59 8.43 -2.49
CA PRO A 107 -2.41 9.46 -3.13
C PRO A 107 -3.00 9.01 -4.46
N LEU A 108 -2.23 8.31 -5.30
CA LEU A 108 -2.68 7.82 -6.60
C LEU A 108 -3.81 6.78 -6.45
N LEU A 109 -3.72 5.86 -5.50
CA LEU A 109 -4.77 4.88 -5.20
C LEU A 109 -6.08 5.55 -4.78
N LEU A 110 -6.00 6.62 -3.97
CA LEU A 110 -7.19 7.37 -3.57
C LEU A 110 -7.81 8.13 -4.74
N ILE A 111 -6.98 8.77 -5.58
CA ILE A 111 -7.44 9.49 -6.78
C ILE A 111 -8.10 8.53 -7.77
N GLU A 112 -7.48 7.37 -8.02
CA GLU A 112 -8.04 6.33 -8.88
C GLU A 112 -9.44 5.90 -8.41
N LEU A 113 -9.59 5.59 -7.12
CA LEU A 113 -10.87 5.18 -6.55
C LEU A 113 -11.95 6.22 -6.82
N ILE A 114 -11.64 7.51 -6.63
CA ILE A 114 -12.59 8.61 -6.88
C ILE A 114 -12.96 8.69 -8.36
N LEU A 115 -12.01 8.49 -9.28
CA LEU A 115 -12.27 8.51 -10.72
C LEU A 115 -13.25 7.41 -11.15
N VAL A 116 -13.23 6.26 -10.49
CA VAL A 116 -14.17 5.15 -10.76
C VAL A 116 -15.60 5.48 -10.31
N MET A 117 -15.76 6.39 -9.34
CA MET A 117 -17.08 6.72 -8.76
C MET A 117 -17.96 7.62 -9.63
N LYS A 118 -17.42 8.23 -10.70
CA LYS A 118 -18.17 9.11 -11.63
C LYS A 118 -18.89 10.27 -10.93
N LEU A 119 -18.22 10.92 -9.97
CA LEU A 119 -18.74 12.13 -9.33
C LEU A 119 -18.74 13.31 -10.31
N PRO A 120 -19.52 14.38 -10.07
CA PRO A 120 -19.38 15.64 -10.77
C PRO A 120 -17.93 16.13 -10.76
N GLN A 121 -17.50 16.83 -11.82
CA GLN A 121 -16.10 17.23 -11.99
C GLN A 121 -15.56 18.04 -10.80
N ALA A 122 -16.34 19.01 -10.31
CA ALA A 122 -15.95 19.85 -9.17
C ALA A 122 -15.76 19.03 -7.88
N GLU A 123 -16.63 18.04 -7.65
CA GLU A 123 -16.55 17.15 -6.49
C GLU A 123 -15.36 16.19 -6.61
N THR A 124 -15.14 15.62 -7.81
CA THR A 124 -13.99 14.77 -8.13
C THR A 124 -12.67 15.48 -7.82
N VAL A 125 -12.51 16.72 -8.30
CA VAL A 125 -11.29 17.51 -8.06
C VAL A 125 -11.14 17.82 -6.57
N SER A 126 -12.20 18.30 -5.91
CA SER A 126 -12.16 18.65 -4.49
C SER A 126 -11.78 17.45 -3.61
N LEU A 127 -12.43 16.30 -3.82
CA LEU A 127 -12.20 15.10 -3.04
C LEU A 127 -10.82 14.51 -3.31
N SER A 128 -10.39 14.48 -4.57
CA SER A 128 -9.05 14.02 -4.97
C SER A 128 -7.96 14.84 -4.33
N THR A 129 -8.09 16.17 -4.32
CA THR A 129 -7.12 17.06 -3.66
C THR A 129 -7.11 16.85 -2.16
N LYS A 130 -8.28 16.79 -1.50
CA LYS A 130 -8.36 16.60 -0.04
C LYS A 130 -7.78 15.26 0.41
N LEU A 131 -8.18 14.17 -0.24
CA LEU A 131 -7.72 12.82 0.11
C LEU A 131 -6.25 12.60 -0.28
N GLY A 132 -5.84 13.11 -1.44
CA GLY A 132 -4.43 13.11 -1.85
C GLY A 132 -3.55 13.81 -0.81
N LEU A 133 -3.85 15.07 -0.48
CA LEU A 133 -3.08 15.83 0.53
C LEU A 133 -3.11 15.18 1.91
N ALA A 134 -4.26 14.70 2.38
CA ALA A 134 -4.37 14.02 3.66
C ALA A 134 -3.50 12.75 3.70
N SER A 135 -3.51 11.94 2.65
CA SER A 135 -2.68 10.75 2.57
C SER A 135 -1.18 11.05 2.46
N THR A 136 -0.79 12.10 1.73
CA THR A 136 0.59 12.58 1.68
C THR A 136 1.06 13.00 3.07
N LEU A 137 0.24 13.77 3.81
CA LEU A 137 0.54 14.19 5.18
C LEU A 137 0.63 12.98 6.12
N MET A 138 -0.27 12.01 5.98
CA MET A 138 -0.26 10.76 6.76
C MET A 138 1.07 10.03 6.62
N VAL A 139 1.55 9.80 5.40
CA VAL A 139 2.82 9.11 5.13
C VAL A 139 4.01 9.94 5.61
N ALA A 140 3.99 11.25 5.33
CA ALA A 140 5.05 12.17 5.72
C ALA A 140 5.22 12.27 7.25
N LEU A 141 4.13 12.23 8.03
CA LEU A 141 4.17 12.20 9.49
C LEU A 141 4.61 10.84 10.04
N GLY A 142 4.36 9.75 9.32
CA GLY A 142 4.74 8.40 9.73
C GLY A 142 6.25 8.16 9.65
N TYR A 143 6.89 8.67 8.59
CA TYR A 143 8.31 8.39 8.31
C TYR A 143 9.26 8.80 9.45
N PRO A 144 9.15 10.01 10.05
CA PRO A 144 9.95 10.38 11.20
C PRO A 144 9.85 9.38 12.36
N GLY A 145 8.67 8.80 12.61
CA GLY A 145 8.45 7.80 13.65
C GLY A 145 9.01 6.42 13.33
N GLU A 146 9.06 6.04 12.06
CA GLU A 146 9.65 4.77 11.62
C GLU A 146 11.13 4.68 11.99
N ILE A 147 11.86 5.75 11.70
CA ILE A 147 13.32 5.78 11.81
C ILE A 147 13.84 6.02 13.24
N GLN A 148 12.95 6.24 14.23
CA GLN A 148 13.33 6.45 15.63
C GLN A 148 13.62 5.14 16.36
N GLU A 149 14.61 5.20 17.24
CA GLU A 149 14.90 4.16 18.23
C GLU A 149 14.13 4.39 19.54
N ASP A 150 13.90 5.65 19.91
CA ASP A 150 13.12 6.00 21.11
C ASP A 150 11.63 5.67 20.91
N LEU A 151 11.13 4.79 21.78
CA LEU A 151 9.74 4.35 21.76
C LEU A 151 8.75 5.49 21.95
N SER A 152 9.02 6.45 22.83
CA SER A 152 8.13 7.58 23.11
C SER A 152 8.01 8.50 21.91
N VAL A 153 9.13 8.83 21.26
CA VAL A 153 9.16 9.65 20.04
C VAL A 153 8.49 8.91 18.88
N ARG A 154 8.72 7.60 18.74
CA ARG A 154 8.03 6.75 17.76
C ARG A 154 6.51 6.77 17.96
N TRP A 155 6.03 6.60 19.19
CA TRP A 155 4.59 6.66 19.50
C TRP A 155 3.98 8.03 19.27
N PHE A 156 4.72 9.11 19.53
CA PHE A 156 4.28 10.47 19.25
C PHE A 156 3.99 10.68 17.75
N TRP A 157 4.94 10.38 16.87
CA TRP A 157 4.76 10.50 15.42
C TRP A 157 3.67 9.56 14.89
N ARG A 158 3.59 8.33 15.40
CA ARG A 158 2.51 7.40 15.06
C ARG A 158 1.13 7.98 15.39
N ARG A 159 0.96 8.59 16.57
CA ARG A 159 -0.31 9.26 16.95
C ARG A 159 -0.63 10.45 16.06
N LEU A 160 0.37 11.23 15.64
CA LEU A 160 0.15 12.33 14.70
C LEU A 160 -0.27 11.83 13.32
N SER A 161 0.36 10.78 12.80
CA SER A 161 -0.02 10.16 11.52
C SER A 161 -1.44 9.55 11.55
N MET A 162 -1.91 9.10 12.73
CA MET A 162 -3.28 8.59 12.88
C MET A 162 -4.37 9.63 12.62
N ILE A 163 -4.09 10.94 12.79
CA ILE A 163 -5.09 12.00 12.57
C ILE A 163 -5.54 12.05 11.09
N PRO A 164 -4.64 12.26 10.10
CA PRO A 164 -5.03 12.21 8.70
C PRO A 164 -5.46 10.80 8.25
N PHE A 165 -4.92 9.73 8.83
CA PHE A 165 -5.40 8.37 8.55
C PHE A 165 -6.90 8.21 8.89
N CYS A 166 -7.30 8.61 10.09
CA CYS A 166 -8.70 8.55 10.52
C CYS A 166 -9.59 9.41 9.63
N TYR A 167 -9.12 10.59 9.20
CA TYR A 167 -9.84 11.42 8.22
C TYR A 167 -10.04 10.68 6.88
N VAL A 168 -8.98 10.10 6.30
CA VAL A 168 -9.07 9.34 5.05
C VAL A 168 -10.05 8.18 5.20
N VAL A 169 -9.92 7.36 6.25
CA VAL A 169 -10.82 6.22 6.49
C VAL A 169 -12.26 6.66 6.68
N PHE A 170 -12.51 7.71 7.46
CA PHE A 170 -13.85 8.27 7.67
C PHE A 170 -14.47 8.76 6.36
N THR A 171 -13.73 9.53 5.58
CA THR A 171 -14.19 10.02 4.28
C THR A 171 -14.46 8.86 3.31
N LEU A 172 -13.60 7.84 3.28
CA LEU A 172 -13.76 6.66 2.44
C LEU A 172 -14.96 5.80 2.86
N THR A 173 -15.22 5.64 4.15
CA THR A 173 -16.31 4.77 4.64
C THR A 173 -17.67 5.46 4.62
N VAL A 174 -17.75 6.71 5.09
CA VAL A 174 -19.02 7.44 5.18
C VAL A 174 -19.32 8.16 3.87
N GLY A 175 -18.34 8.89 3.30
CA GLY A 175 -18.53 9.68 2.09
C GLY A 175 -18.82 8.83 0.84
N LEU A 176 -18.21 7.65 0.72
CA LEU A 176 -18.42 6.79 -0.46
C LEU A 176 -19.68 5.93 -0.34
N THR A 177 -20.23 5.74 0.87
CA THR A 177 -21.48 4.99 1.05
C THR A 177 -22.64 5.67 0.31
N GLU A 178 -22.70 7.01 0.33
CA GLU A 178 -23.71 7.77 -0.40
C GLU A 178 -23.55 7.66 -1.92
N ALA A 179 -22.31 7.72 -2.44
CA ALA A 179 -22.06 7.58 -3.86
C ALA A 179 -22.26 6.14 -4.35
N THR A 180 -21.96 5.15 -3.50
CA THR A 180 -22.24 3.73 -3.78
C THR A 180 -23.75 3.51 -3.88
N SER A 181 -24.55 4.13 -3.02
CA SER A 181 -26.02 4.00 -3.05
C SER A 181 -26.68 4.45 -4.37
N LYS A 182 -25.97 5.27 -5.17
CA LYS A 182 -26.42 5.77 -6.48
C LYS A 182 -26.08 4.84 -7.64
N GLN A 183 -25.33 3.76 -7.41
CA GLN A 183 -24.94 2.81 -8.45
C GLN A 183 -26.03 1.75 -8.72
N PRO A 184 -26.05 1.14 -9.93
CA PRO A 184 -26.94 0.01 -10.21
C PRO A 184 -26.75 -1.11 -9.19
N SER A 185 -27.83 -1.85 -8.87
CA SER A 185 -27.85 -2.89 -7.83
C SER A 185 -26.81 -4.01 -8.04
N SER A 186 -26.39 -4.26 -9.29
CA SER A 186 -25.29 -5.18 -9.62
C SER A 186 -23.91 -4.65 -9.18
N CYS A 187 -23.65 -3.35 -9.30
CA CYS A 187 -22.40 -2.70 -8.87
C CYS A 187 -22.35 -2.45 -7.36
N CYS A 188 -23.49 -2.09 -6.73
CA CYS A 188 -23.60 -1.91 -5.29
C CYS A 188 -23.15 -3.14 -4.48
N ARG A 189 -23.42 -4.35 -4.98
CA ARG A 189 -22.97 -5.59 -4.34
C ARG A 189 -21.45 -5.76 -4.35
N MET A 190 -20.77 -5.26 -5.38
CA MET A 190 -19.31 -5.38 -5.53
C MET A 190 -18.55 -4.29 -4.75
N MET A 191 -19.19 -3.14 -4.53
CA MET A 191 -18.60 -1.97 -3.84
C MET A 191 -18.89 -1.92 -2.34
N ARG A 192 -19.78 -2.78 -1.82
CA ARG A 192 -20.00 -2.89 -0.37
C ARG A 192 -18.75 -3.51 0.27
N PRO A 193 -18.22 -2.94 1.37
CA PRO A 193 -17.21 -3.64 2.15
C PRO A 193 -17.79 -5.00 2.57
N MET A 194 -16.98 -6.06 2.49
CA MET A 194 -17.34 -7.40 2.98
C MET A 194 -17.46 -7.38 4.52
N GLY A 195 -18.46 -6.66 5.03
CA GLY A 195 -18.92 -6.74 6.40
C GLY A 195 -20.01 -7.81 6.50
N PRO A 196 -20.20 -8.42 7.69
CA PRO A 196 -21.25 -9.41 7.88
C PRO A 196 -22.59 -8.80 7.47
N THR A 197 -23.27 -9.45 6.53
CA THR A 197 -24.60 -9.06 6.08
C THR A 197 -25.54 -9.32 7.25
N ILE A 198 -25.76 -8.32 8.10
CA ILE A 198 -26.82 -8.38 9.12
C ILE A 198 -28.13 -8.25 8.35
N THR A 199 -28.69 -9.39 7.97
CA THR A 199 -30.07 -9.50 7.54
C THR A 199 -30.93 -9.12 8.75
N ARG A 200 -31.50 -7.90 8.75
CA ARG A 200 -32.65 -7.59 9.59
C ARG A 200 -33.80 -8.45 9.07
N SER A 201 -33.98 -9.63 9.66
CA SER A 201 -35.19 -10.44 9.47
C SER A 201 -36.37 -9.60 9.95
N GLY A 202 -37.23 -9.24 9.01
CA GLY A 202 -38.47 -8.53 9.26
C GLY A 202 -39.35 -9.29 10.25
N ARG A 203 -40.04 -8.50 11.06
CA ARG A 203 -41.15 -8.91 11.92
C ARG A 203 -42.17 -9.73 11.11
N ALA A 204 -42.63 -10.81 11.71
CA ALA A 204 -44.00 -11.30 11.58
C ALA A 204 -44.66 -11.13 12.95
#